data_AF-A0A268KC71-F1
#
_entry.id   AF-A0A268KC71-F1
#
_cell.length_a   1.000
_cell.length_b   1.000
_cell.length_c   1.000
_cell.angle_alpha   90.00
_cell.angle_beta   90.00
_cell.angle_gamma   90.00
#
_symmetry.space_group_name_H-M   'P 1'
#
loop_
_entity.id
_entity.type
_entity.pdbx_description
1 polymer ?
#
loop_
_entity_poly.entity_id
_entity_poly.type
_entity_poly.pdbx_seq_one_letter_code
_entity_poly.pdbx_strand_id
1 'polypeptide(L)'
;MTKNVIICINLIDVAEKQGININERILTNRLGVPVIKISARNKKGFPMLLDTIDRIVTGAIECQPVQMTYPENIEEQIKTIEPKVFELVGNQLSARWVSLRLLDGDERLLNEINQRFGQKEVAE
;
A
#
# COMPACT_ATOMS: atom_id res chain seq x y z
N MET A 1 5.79 -2.98 2.53
CA MET A 1 4.58 -2.12 2.50
C MET A 1 4.86 -0.86 3.29
N THR A 2 4.47 0.33 2.82
CA THR A 2 4.71 1.59 3.56
C THR A 2 3.84 1.64 4.81
N LYS A 3 4.41 2.11 5.93
CA LYS A 3 3.66 2.38 7.17
C LYS A 3 3.02 3.77 7.17
N ASN A 4 3.34 4.62 6.20
CA ASN A 4 2.81 5.98 6.12
C ASN A 4 1.67 6.00 5.10
N VAL A 5 0.47 5.64 5.53
CA VAL A 5 -0.71 5.55 4.66
C VAL A 5 -1.98 5.95 5.41
N ILE A 6 -2.85 6.69 4.74
CA ILE A 6 -4.19 7.05 5.18
C ILE A 6 -5.14 6.66 4.07
N ILE A 7 -6.26 6.03 4.41
CA ILE A 7 -7.31 5.69 3.45
C ILE A 7 -8.39 6.76 3.51
N CYS A 8 -8.61 7.44 2.38
CA CYS A 8 -9.71 8.39 2.24
C CYS A 8 -10.86 7.75 1.46
N ILE A 9 -11.99 7.53 2.13
CA ILE A 9 -13.22 7.08 1.49
C ILE A 9 -13.96 8.32 0.98
N ASN A 10 -13.80 8.59 -0.30
CA ASN A 10 -14.43 9.74 -0.94
C ASN A 10 -15.90 9.47 -1.31
N LEU A 11 -16.62 10.53 -1.69
CA LEU A 11 -18.03 10.49 -2.14
C LEU A 11 -19.01 10.04 -1.05
N ILE A 12 -18.71 10.32 0.23
CA ILE A 12 -19.58 9.87 1.33
C ILE A 12 -20.99 10.45 1.25
N ASP A 13 -21.15 11.63 0.67
CA ASP A 13 -22.46 12.25 0.43
C ASP A 13 -23.31 11.50 -0.60
N VAL A 14 -22.70 10.83 -1.57
CA VAL A 14 -23.41 9.98 -2.53
C VAL A 14 -23.77 8.65 -1.88
N ALA A 15 -22.84 8.06 -1.13
CA ALA A 15 -23.06 6.81 -0.40
C ALA A 15 -24.25 6.95 0.58
N GLU A 16 -24.28 8.03 1.37
CA GLU A 16 -25.38 8.32 2.30
C GLU A 16 -26.72 8.49 1.58
N LYS A 17 -26.76 9.18 0.44
CA LYS A 17 -27.98 9.34 -0.38
C LYS A 17 -28.50 8.02 -0.96
N GLN A 18 -27.61 7.05 -1.19
CA GLN A 18 -27.95 5.71 -1.66
C GLN A 18 -28.27 4.74 -0.52
N GLY A 19 -28.30 5.21 0.74
CA GLY A 19 -28.52 4.36 1.90
C GLY A 19 -27.33 3.46 2.27
N ILE A 20 -26.15 3.75 1.73
CA ILE A 20 -24.92 3.00 2.02
C ILE A 20 -24.25 3.64 3.24
N ASN A 21 -24.18 2.89 4.33
CA ASN A 21 -23.50 3.31 5.54
C ASN A 21 -22.12 2.63 5.64
N ILE A 22 -21.07 3.44 5.74
CA ILE A 22 -19.69 2.99 5.82
C ILE A 22 -19.17 3.22 7.25
N ASN A 23 -18.73 2.14 7.89
CA ASN A 23 -18.13 2.17 9.21
C ASN A 23 -16.59 2.25 9.12
N GLU A 24 -16.06 3.46 9.18
CA GLU A 24 -14.64 3.76 9.13
C GLU A 24 -13.85 3.17 10.29
N ARG A 25 -14.48 2.97 11.47
CA ARG A 25 -13.81 2.38 12.64
C ARG A 25 -13.51 0.91 12.42
N ILE A 26 -14.49 0.16 11.90
CA ILE A 26 -14.30 -1.25 11.54
C ILE A 26 -13.23 -1.37 10.45
N LEU A 27 -13.26 -0.50 9.43
CA LEU A 27 -12.26 -0.51 8.36
C LEU A 27 -10.86 -0.15 8.89
N THR A 28 -10.74 0.83 9.78
CA THR A 28 -9.47 1.19 10.43
C THR A 28 -8.89 -0.01 11.15
N ASN A 29 -9.69 -0.70 11.96
CA ASN A 29 -9.25 -1.88 12.70
C ASN A 29 -8.88 -3.07 11.79
N ARG A 30 -9.63 -3.28 10.71
CA ARG A 30 -9.38 -4.39 9.77
C ARG A 30 -8.20 -4.15 8.83
N LEU A 31 -7.90 -2.89 8.50
CA LEU A 31 -6.85 -2.53 7.56
C LEU A 31 -5.55 -2.12 8.28
N GLY A 32 -5.62 -1.80 9.57
CA GLY A 32 -4.49 -1.42 10.41
C GLY A 32 -3.94 -0.02 10.09
N VAL A 33 -4.74 0.81 9.42
CA VAL A 33 -4.38 2.15 8.95
C VAL A 33 -5.57 3.10 9.17
N PRO A 34 -5.36 4.40 9.40
CA PRO A 34 -6.45 5.35 9.57
C PRO A 34 -7.34 5.44 8.32
N VAL A 35 -8.65 5.38 8.54
CA VAL A 35 -9.66 5.51 7.50
C VAL A 35 -10.52 6.75 7.76
N ILE A 36 -10.62 7.63 6.76
CA ILE A 36 -11.29 8.92 6.86
C ILE A 36 -12.34 9.02 5.77
N LYS A 37 -13.58 9.32 6.16
CA LYS A 37 -14.67 9.60 5.21
C LYS A 37 -14.57 11.05 4.77
N ILE A 38 -14.54 11.27 3.46
CA ILE A 38 -14.46 12.61 2.88
C ILE A 38 -15.55 12.82 1.84
N SER A 39 -15.95 14.07 1.68
CA SER A 39 -16.64 14.53 0.47
C SER A 39 -15.82 15.66 -0.10
N ALA A 40 -14.97 15.34 -1.08
CA ALA A 40 -14.04 16.30 -1.68
C ALA A 40 -14.77 17.54 -2.22
N ARG A 41 -15.88 17.32 -2.93
CA ARG A 41 -16.74 18.37 -3.49
C ARG A 41 -17.27 19.32 -2.42
N ASN A 42 -17.71 18.78 -1.28
CA ASN A 42 -18.30 19.56 -0.20
C ASN A 42 -17.28 19.97 0.88
N LYS A 43 -15.98 19.74 0.64
CA LYS A 43 -14.87 19.99 1.57
C LYS A 43 -15.10 19.37 2.97
N LYS A 44 -15.80 18.24 3.05
CA LYS A 44 -16.03 17.52 4.32
C LYS A 44 -14.91 16.54 4.60
N GLY A 45 -14.49 16.44 5.87
CA GLY A 45 -13.49 15.48 6.34
C GLY A 45 -12.03 15.96 6.24
N PHE A 46 -11.76 17.11 5.61
CA PHE A 46 -10.41 17.67 5.49
C PHE A 46 -9.75 18.06 6.83
N PRO A 47 -10.45 18.67 7.81
CA PRO A 47 -9.84 18.96 9.10
C PRO A 47 -9.30 17.69 9.79
N MET A 48 -10.08 16.60 9.75
CA MET A 48 -9.66 15.31 10.31
C MET A 48 -8.53 14.67 9.49
N LEU A 49 -8.53 14.82 8.17
CA LEU A 49 -7.43 14.38 7.31
C LEU A 49 -6.11 15.07 7.66
N LEU A 50 -6.12 16.39 7.80
CA LEU A 50 -4.93 17.17 8.13
C LEU A 50 -4.41 16.83 9.53
N ASP A 51 -5.29 16.70 10.52
CA ASP A 51 -4.93 16.22 11.87
C ASP A 51 -4.30 14.81 11.82
N THR A 52 -4.89 13.90 11.05
CA THR A 52 -4.37 12.53 10.94
C THR A 52 -3.00 12.49 10.24
N ILE A 53 -2.78 13.34 9.24
CA ILE A 53 -1.47 13.48 8.58
C ILE A 53 -0.43 13.94 9.60
N ASP A 54 -0.73 15.01 10.35
CA ASP A 54 0.17 15.54 11.38
C ASP A 54 0.52 14.46 12.41
N ARG A 55 -0.47 13.71 12.88
CA ARG A 55 -0.30 12.63 13.86
C ARG A 55 0.50 11.43 13.32
N ILE A 56 0.40 11.11 12.04
CA ILE A 56 1.25 10.07 11.43
C ILE A 56 2.69 10.57 11.31
N VAL A 57 2.90 11.78 10.82
CA VAL A 57 4.24 12.34 10.60
C VAL A 57 4.99 12.54 11.92
N THR A 58 4.28 12.93 12.98
CA THR A 58 4.82 13.08 14.33
C THR A 58 4.97 11.76 15.09
N GLY A 59 4.50 10.64 14.53
CA GLY A 59 4.56 9.32 15.17
C GLY A 59 3.51 9.08 16.26
N ALA A 60 2.57 10.01 16.46
CA ALA A 60 1.43 9.82 17.38
C ALA A 60 0.44 8.75 16.90
N ILE A 61 0.44 8.43 15.61
CA ILE A 61 -0.26 7.28 15.02
C ILE A 61 0.78 6.43 14.29
N GLU A 62 1.00 5.21 14.78
CA GLU A 62 1.74 4.19 14.07
C GLU A 62 0.78 3.28 13.30
N CYS A 63 0.98 3.15 11.99
CA CYS A 63 0.17 2.24 11.19
C CYS A 63 0.83 0.87 11.08
N GLN A 64 -0.01 -0.16 11.12
CA GLN A 64 0.38 -1.55 10.87
C GLN A 64 -0.49 -2.12 9.75
N PRO A 65 -0.23 -1.76 8.48
CA PRO A 65 -1.04 -2.22 7.36
C PRO A 65 -1.11 -3.75 7.32
N VAL A 66 -2.33 -4.27 7.17
CA VAL A 66 -2.52 -5.72 7.06
C VAL A 66 -1.91 -6.22 5.75
N GLN A 67 -1.05 -7.22 5.86
CA GLN A 67 -0.48 -7.90 4.71
C GLN A 67 -1.49 -8.90 4.14
N MET A 68 -1.80 -8.76 2.85
CA MET A 68 -2.71 -9.67 2.16
C MET A 68 -2.05 -11.03 1.93
N THR A 69 -2.79 -12.08 2.27
CA THR A 69 -2.44 -13.48 1.96
C THR A 69 -3.20 -13.92 0.72
N TYR A 70 -2.48 -14.38 -0.29
CA TYR A 70 -3.02 -14.92 -1.53
C TYR A 70 -3.28 -16.44 -1.41
N PRO A 71 -4.01 -17.04 -2.36
CA PRO A 71 -4.08 -18.49 -2.48
C PRO A 71 -2.69 -19.14 -2.49
N GLU A 72 -2.60 -20.37 -1.96
CA GLU A 72 -1.34 -21.07 -1.68
C GLU A 72 -0.41 -21.17 -2.91
N ASN A 73 -0.97 -21.44 -4.08
CA ASN A 73 -0.22 -21.52 -5.33
C ASN A 73 0.52 -20.21 -5.68
N ILE A 74 -0.08 -19.05 -5.35
CA ILE A 74 0.56 -17.74 -5.56
C ILE A 74 1.61 -17.49 -4.48
N GLU A 75 1.33 -17.83 -3.21
CA GLU A 75 2.29 -17.66 -2.13
C GLU A 75 3.56 -18.50 -2.32
N GLU A 76 3.44 -19.72 -2.84
CA GLU A 76 4.59 -20.56 -3.22
C GLU A 76 5.45 -19.91 -4.31
N GLN A 77 4.81 -19.33 -5.32
CA GLN A 77 5.51 -18.61 -6.39
C GLN A 77 6.21 -17.34 -5.84
N ILE A 78 5.54 -16.58 -4.97
CA ILE A 78 6.15 -15.42 -4.31
C ILE A 78 7.38 -15.86 -3.52
N LYS A 79 7.28 -16.90 -2.69
CA LYS A 79 8.42 -17.43 -1.90
C LYS A 79 9.60 -17.84 -2.77
N THR A 80 9.34 -18.32 -3.98
CA THR A 80 10.38 -18.73 -4.93
C THR A 80 11.10 -17.53 -5.57
N ILE A 81 10.37 -16.45 -5.85
CA ILE A 81 10.88 -15.29 -6.60
C ILE A 81 11.43 -14.19 -5.66
N GLU A 82 10.84 -14.02 -4.48
CA GLU A 82 11.16 -12.97 -3.52
C GLU A 82 12.64 -12.87 -3.13
N PRO A 83 13.39 -13.98 -2.90
CA PRO A 83 14.82 -13.90 -2.59
C PRO A 83 15.64 -13.29 -3.73
N LYS A 84 15.40 -13.71 -4.97
CA LYS A 84 16.09 -13.18 -6.17
C LYS A 84 15.77 -11.71 -6.39
N VAL A 85 14.52 -11.34 -6.17
CA VAL A 85 14.08 -9.94 -6.24
C VAL A 85 14.75 -9.11 -5.16
N PHE A 86 14.88 -9.64 -3.94
CA PHE A 86 15.56 -8.95 -2.84
C PHE A 86 17.04 -8.70 -3.13
N GLU A 87 17.74 -9.63 -3.78
CA GLU A 87 19.13 -9.44 -4.23
C GLU A 87 19.26 -8.25 -5.19
N LEU A 88 18.27 -8.05 -6.08
CA LEU A 88 18.24 -6.95 -7.04
C LEU A 88 17.87 -5.61 -6.38
N VAL A 89 16.75 -5.54 -5.66
CA VAL A 89 16.19 -4.26 -5.17
C VAL A 89 16.65 -3.87 -3.76
N GLY A 90 17.19 -4.83 -3.00
CA GLY A 90 17.57 -4.66 -1.60
C GLY A 90 16.45 -4.08 -0.74
N ASN A 91 16.81 -3.15 0.16
CA ASN A 91 15.86 -2.45 1.03
C ASN A 91 15.20 -1.22 0.37
N GLN A 92 15.47 -0.94 -0.91
CA GLN A 92 14.91 0.25 -1.56
C GLN A 92 13.44 0.07 -1.92
N LEU A 93 13.04 -1.18 -2.24
CA LEU A 93 11.67 -1.55 -2.57
C LEU A 93 11.24 -2.79 -1.79
N SER A 94 9.94 -2.96 -1.65
CA SER A 94 9.38 -4.17 -1.04
C SER A 94 9.55 -5.35 -2.02
N ALA A 95 10.45 -6.28 -1.72
CA ALA A 95 10.70 -7.46 -2.55
C ALA A 95 9.39 -8.22 -2.87
N ARG A 96 8.57 -8.54 -1.87
CA ARG A 96 7.23 -9.10 -2.05
C ARG A 96 6.34 -8.35 -3.05
N TRP A 97 6.34 -7.01 -3.03
CA TRP A 97 5.50 -6.21 -3.93
C TRP A 97 5.99 -6.33 -5.38
N VAL A 98 7.31 -6.29 -5.57
CA VAL A 98 7.91 -6.50 -6.89
C VAL A 98 7.59 -7.92 -7.37
N SER A 99 7.81 -8.96 -6.55
CA SER A 99 7.48 -10.34 -6.90
C SER A 99 6.03 -10.51 -7.36
N LEU A 100 5.08 -9.88 -6.66
CA LEU A 100 3.68 -9.86 -7.07
C LEU A 100 3.47 -9.20 -8.44
N ARG A 101 4.12 -8.07 -8.70
CA ARG A 101 4.04 -7.41 -10.01
C ARG A 101 4.67 -8.23 -11.14
N LEU A 102 5.69 -9.03 -10.83
CA LEU A 102 6.29 -9.96 -11.80
C LEU A 102 5.32 -11.09 -12.15
N LEU A 103 4.62 -11.63 -11.15
CA LEU A 103 3.58 -12.64 -11.36
C LEU A 103 2.39 -12.12 -12.16
N ASP A 104 2.08 -10.82 -12.03
CA ASP A 104 1.08 -10.14 -12.86
C ASP A 104 1.52 -9.97 -14.33
N GLY A 105 2.77 -10.30 -14.69
CA GLY A 105 3.29 -10.22 -16.06
C GLY A 105 3.72 -8.80 -16.50
N ASP A 106 4.05 -7.91 -15.56
CA ASP A 106 4.47 -6.55 -15.88
C ASP A 106 5.94 -6.50 -16.38
N GLU A 107 6.14 -6.78 -17.67
CA GLU A 107 7.45 -6.73 -18.32
C GLU A 107 8.09 -5.33 -18.31
N ARG A 108 7.26 -4.27 -18.27
CA ARG A 108 7.79 -2.90 -18.22
C ARG A 108 8.47 -2.64 -16.89
N LEU A 109 7.86 -3.12 -15.80
CA LEU A 109 8.47 -3.02 -14.47
C LEU A 109 9.78 -3.80 -14.40
N LEU A 110 9.86 -4.99 -15.01
CA LEU A 110 11.11 -5.76 -15.08
C LEU A 110 12.23 -4.97 -15.74
N ASN A 111 11.93 -4.34 -16.88
CA ASN A 111 12.91 -3.57 -17.62
C ASN A 111 13.41 -2.36 -16.83
N GLU A 112 12.50 -1.62 -16.17
CA GLU A 112 12.85 -0.49 -15.30
C GLU A 112 13.68 -0.93 -14.09
N ILE A 113 13.31 -2.04 -13.44
CA ILE A 113 14.04 -2.58 -12.29
C ILE A 113 15.45 -3.00 -12.73
N ASN A 114 15.58 -3.68 -13.86
CA ASN A 114 16.88 -4.11 -14.35
C ASN A 114 17.77 -2.91 -14.73
N GLN A 115 17.20 -1.87 -15.36
CA GLN A 115 17.96 -0.65 -15.68
C GLN A 115 18.44 0.09 -14.44
N ARG A 116 17.60 0.19 -13.40
CA ARG A 116 17.91 0.96 -12.19
C ARG A 116 18.73 0.19 -11.15
N PHE A 117 18.59 -1.13 -11.11
CA PHE A 117 19.13 -1.97 -10.03
C PHE A 117 20.01 -3.12 -10.52
N GLY A 118 20.02 -3.42 -11.82
CA GLY A 118 20.83 -4.50 -12.42
C GLY A 118 22.32 -4.19 -12.57
N GLN A 119 22.77 -2.96 -12.29
CA GLN A 119 24.19 -2.57 -12.35
C GLN A 119 24.98 -2.95 -11.08
N LYS A 120 24.84 -4.19 -10.61
CA LYS A 120 25.67 -4.73 -9.51
C LYS A 120 26.67 -5.82 -9.93
N GLU A 121 26.68 -6.21 -11.20
CA GLU A 121 27.76 -7.03 -11.75
C GLU A 121 28.65 -6.15 -12.62
N VAL A 122 29.73 -5.61 -12.02
CA VAL A 122 31.13 -5.59 -12.48
C VAL A 122 31.88 -4.61 -11.56
N ALA A 123 32.33 -5.09 -10.41
CA ALA A 123 33.48 -4.53 -9.72
C ALA A 123 34.18 -5.71 -9.04
N GLU A 124 35.38 -6.00 -9.55
CA GLU A 124 36.30 -7.08 -9.21
C GLU A 124 36.63 -7.18 -7.72
#